data_AF-A0A7I9YMV1-F1
#
_entry.id   AF-A0A7I9YMV1-F1
#
_cell.length_a   1.000
_cell.length_b   1.000
_cell.length_c   1.000
_cell.angle_alpha   90.00
_cell.angle_beta   90.00
_cell.angle_gamma   90.00
#
_symmetry.space_group_name_H-M   'P 1'
#
loop_
_entity.id
_entity.type
_entity.pdbx_description
1 polymer ?
#
loop_
_entity_poly.entity_id
_entity_poly.type
_entity_poly.pdbx_seq_one_letter_code
_entity_poly.pdbx_strand_id
1 'polypeptide(L)'
;MSQHCAVEGCDSAAHEPPHVLRQDPDTYQLVFGVCNFHREQLTNPDTEWMVDYEGSGSQRRRLLFVGTDVRQRLRDLNEYLLLEEPTEVTVYGAGRVFSHPTEDGHHVPLRVRRRGGDPQSMTLVIPPEMMAELGATLLVSAPPEAARAAYSGLRRYLAPSQDRPGRG
;
A
#
# COMPACT_ATOMS: atom_id res chain seq x y z
N MET A 1 4.35 -21.72 -30.39
CA MET A 1 5.01 -21.68 -29.07
C MET A 1 3.90 -21.55 -28.04
N SER A 2 3.61 -22.61 -27.27
CA SER A 2 2.62 -22.55 -26.19
C SER A 2 3.16 -21.64 -25.09
N GLN A 3 2.52 -20.49 -24.89
CA GLN A 3 2.88 -19.58 -23.81
C GLN A 3 2.43 -20.22 -22.49
N HIS A 4 3.23 -20.08 -21.42
CA HIS A 4 2.80 -20.47 -20.08
C HIS A 4 1.93 -19.38 -19.46
N CYS A 5 1.10 -19.77 -18.50
CA CYS A 5 0.30 -18.84 -17.72
C CYS A 5 1.21 -17.81 -17.04
N ALA A 6 0.87 -16.52 -17.16
CA ALA A 6 1.64 -15.43 -16.59
C ALA A 6 1.49 -15.28 -15.07
N VAL A 7 0.51 -15.96 -14.46
CA VAL A 7 0.33 -15.97 -13.00
C VAL A 7 1.51 -16.66 -12.34
N GLU A 8 2.12 -15.95 -11.41
CA GLU A 8 3.38 -16.33 -10.78
C GLU A 8 3.23 -17.64 -9.98
N GLY A 9 4.01 -18.65 -10.37
CA GLY A 9 3.93 -20.03 -9.83
C GLY A 9 2.91 -20.94 -10.51
N CYS A 10 2.33 -20.55 -11.64
CA CYS A 10 1.44 -21.40 -12.44
C CYS A 10 2.16 -21.96 -13.67
N ASP A 11 2.32 -23.29 -13.74
CA ASP A 11 2.99 -23.94 -14.88
C ASP A 11 2.05 -24.31 -16.04
N SER A 12 0.74 -24.11 -15.86
CA SER A 12 -0.29 -24.42 -16.87
C SER A 12 -0.08 -23.64 -18.16
N ALA A 13 -0.50 -24.22 -19.29
CA ALA A 13 -0.52 -23.51 -20.56
C ALA A 13 -1.48 -22.30 -20.51
N ALA A 14 -1.06 -21.18 -21.10
CA ALA A 14 -1.93 -20.04 -21.33
C ALA A 14 -3.01 -20.39 -22.35
N HIS A 15 -4.20 -19.89 -22.12
CA HIS A 15 -5.31 -20.01 -23.03
C HIS A 15 -5.35 -18.80 -23.98
N GLU A 16 -5.82 -19.05 -25.21
CA GLU A 16 -5.99 -18.04 -26.26
C GLU A 16 -7.48 -17.66 -26.39
N PRO A 17 -7.86 -16.38 -26.50
CA PRO A 17 -6.97 -15.21 -26.58
C PRO A 17 -6.35 -14.82 -25.21
N PRO A 18 -5.36 -13.92 -25.16
CA PRO A 18 -4.87 -13.38 -23.90
C PRO A 18 -5.99 -12.65 -23.12
N HIS A 19 -5.90 -12.65 -21.80
CA HIS A 19 -6.81 -11.90 -20.93
C HIS A 19 -6.34 -10.45 -20.77
N VAL A 20 -7.30 -9.53 -20.66
CA VAL A 20 -7.04 -8.09 -20.51
C VAL A 20 -7.42 -7.66 -19.10
N LEU A 21 -6.43 -7.34 -18.28
CA LEU A 21 -6.62 -6.72 -16.97
C LEU A 21 -6.87 -5.23 -17.14
N ARG A 22 -7.86 -4.73 -16.41
CA ARG A 22 -8.24 -3.31 -16.35
C ARG A 22 -8.25 -2.89 -14.89
N GLN A 23 -7.42 -1.91 -14.54
CA GLN A 23 -7.44 -1.31 -13.20
C GLN A 23 -8.62 -0.34 -13.04
N ASP A 24 -8.91 0.38 -14.12
CA ASP A 24 -10.06 1.26 -14.30
C ASP A 24 -10.40 1.18 -15.81
N PRO A 25 -11.70 1.17 -16.18
CA PRO A 25 -12.13 1.08 -17.57
C PRO A 25 -11.44 2.07 -18.53
N ASP A 26 -10.99 3.23 -18.07
CA ASP A 26 -10.57 4.34 -18.94
C ASP A 26 -9.06 4.64 -18.97
N THR A 27 -8.23 4.03 -18.12
CA THR A 27 -6.84 4.51 -17.93
C THR A 27 -5.73 3.53 -18.32
N TYR A 28 -5.82 2.24 -18.01
CA TYR A 28 -4.70 1.32 -18.23
C TYR A 28 -5.13 -0.13 -18.49
N GLN A 29 -4.65 -0.69 -19.61
CA GLN A 29 -4.92 -2.08 -20.01
C GLN A 29 -3.63 -2.89 -20.04
N LEU A 30 -3.63 -4.03 -19.35
CA LEU A 30 -2.53 -4.99 -19.36
C LEU A 30 -3.00 -6.30 -19.97
N VAL A 31 -2.24 -6.81 -20.95
CA VAL A 31 -2.57 -8.04 -21.66
C VAL A 31 -1.66 -9.17 -21.18
N PHE A 32 -2.26 -10.27 -20.72
CA PHE A 32 -1.57 -11.45 -20.18
C PHE A 32 -2.11 -12.75 -20.77
N GLY A 33 -1.23 -13.67 -21.15
CA GLY A 33 -1.61 -15.06 -21.39
C GLY A 33 -1.84 -15.76 -20.05
N VAL A 34 -3.06 -16.19 -19.75
CA VAL A 34 -3.42 -16.89 -18.50
C VAL A 34 -4.18 -18.17 -18.82
N CYS A 35 -4.09 -19.18 -17.95
CA CYS A 35 -4.86 -20.42 -18.12
C CYS A 35 -6.37 -20.18 -17.86
N ASN A 36 -7.23 -21.13 -18.26
CA ASN A 36 -8.69 -21.02 -18.09
C ASN A 36 -9.09 -20.73 -16.63
N PHE A 37 -8.47 -21.42 -15.67
CA PHE A 37 -8.76 -21.23 -14.25
C PHE A 37 -8.49 -19.79 -13.78
N HIS A 38 -7.31 -19.23 -14.10
CA HIS A 38 -7.00 -17.85 -13.73
C HIS A 38 -7.80 -16.83 -14.52
N ARG A 39 -8.18 -17.13 -15.77
CA ARG A 39 -9.10 -16.28 -16.54
C ARG A 39 -10.47 -16.19 -15.85
N GLU A 40 -11.03 -17.31 -15.41
CA GLU A 40 -12.31 -17.35 -14.70
C GLU A 40 -12.24 -16.52 -13.41
N GLN A 41 -11.16 -16.66 -12.63
CA GLN A 41 -10.94 -15.83 -11.44
C GLN A 41 -10.84 -14.34 -11.78
N LEU A 42 -10.03 -13.96 -12.76
CA LEU A 42 -9.80 -12.56 -13.14
C LEU A 42 -11.02 -11.90 -13.81
N THR A 43 -12.00 -12.69 -14.23
CA THR A 43 -13.29 -12.17 -14.71
C THR A 43 -14.19 -11.70 -13.56
N ASN A 44 -13.97 -12.21 -12.34
CA ASN A 44 -14.65 -11.70 -11.16
C ASN A 44 -14.05 -10.33 -10.77
N PRO A 45 -14.85 -9.24 -10.74
CA PRO A 45 -14.36 -7.91 -10.40
C PRO A 45 -13.83 -7.80 -8.96
N ASP A 46 -14.23 -8.69 -8.06
CA ASP A 46 -13.78 -8.70 -6.66
C ASP A 46 -12.45 -9.45 -6.47
N THR A 47 -11.92 -10.07 -7.52
CA THR A 47 -10.63 -10.77 -7.46
C THR A 47 -9.49 -9.75 -7.33
N GLU A 48 -8.75 -9.86 -6.23
CA GLU A 48 -7.54 -9.06 -6.02
C GLU A 48 -6.43 -9.53 -6.98
N TRP A 49 -5.74 -8.60 -7.62
CA TRP A 49 -4.57 -8.89 -8.44
C TRP A 49 -3.53 -7.77 -8.33
N MET A 50 -2.26 -8.10 -8.58
CA MET A 50 -1.14 -7.17 -8.58
C MET A 50 -0.19 -7.54 -9.71
N VAL A 51 0.37 -6.53 -10.38
CA VAL A 51 1.45 -6.72 -11.34
C VAL A 51 2.71 -6.11 -10.77
N ASP A 52 3.71 -6.94 -10.50
CA ASP A 52 5.04 -6.49 -10.14
C ASP A 52 5.96 -6.45 -11.37
N TYR A 53 6.94 -5.57 -11.33
CA TYR A 53 7.93 -5.38 -12.39
C TYR A 53 9.32 -5.69 -11.86
N GLU A 54 9.76 -6.93 -12.03
CA GLU A 54 11.11 -7.32 -11.66
C GLU A 54 12.14 -6.85 -12.70
N GLY A 55 13.26 -6.31 -12.21
CA GLY A 55 14.39 -5.87 -13.03
C GLY A 55 14.40 -4.38 -13.37
N SER A 56 15.45 -3.95 -14.09
CA SER A 56 15.70 -2.55 -14.45
C SER A 56 15.75 -2.34 -15.96
N GLY A 57 15.35 -1.14 -16.41
CA GLY A 57 15.43 -0.75 -17.82
C GLY A 57 14.50 -1.55 -18.73
N SER A 58 14.98 -1.90 -19.93
CA SER A 58 14.21 -2.60 -20.96
C SER A 58 13.98 -4.10 -20.68
N GLN A 59 14.60 -4.67 -19.64
CA GLN A 59 14.47 -6.08 -19.27
C GLN A 59 13.47 -6.33 -18.13
N ARG A 60 12.54 -5.39 -17.87
CA ARG A 60 11.52 -5.56 -16.85
C ARG A 60 10.58 -6.73 -17.17
N ARG A 61 10.62 -7.76 -16.32
CA ARG A 61 9.67 -8.87 -16.36
C ARG A 61 8.43 -8.47 -15.57
N ARG A 62 7.25 -8.72 -16.15
CA ARG A 62 5.97 -8.55 -15.47
C ARG A 62 5.62 -9.85 -14.75
N LEU A 63 5.40 -9.76 -13.44
CA LEU A 63 4.89 -10.86 -12.62
C LEU A 63 3.45 -10.57 -12.24
N LEU A 64 2.52 -11.45 -12.62
CA LEU A 64 1.12 -11.33 -12.25
C LEU A 64 0.85 -12.17 -11.01
N PHE A 65 0.40 -11.52 -9.95
CA PHE A 65 -0.10 -12.15 -8.75
C PHE A 65 -1.62 -12.00 -8.72
N VAL A 66 -2.34 -13.09 -8.45
CA VAL A 66 -3.80 -13.12 -8.33
C VAL A 66 -4.14 -13.60 -6.93
N GLY A 67 -5.28 -13.23 -6.37
CA GLY A 67 -5.70 -13.58 -5.02
C GLY A 67 -7.17 -13.99 -4.96
N THR A 68 -7.41 -15.30 -4.96
CA THR A 68 -8.62 -15.97 -4.51
C THR A 68 -8.23 -17.29 -3.86
N ASP A 69 -9.16 -17.81 -3.05
CA ASP A 69 -8.93 -18.86 -2.07
C ASP A 69 -8.14 -20.06 -2.60
N VAL A 70 -7.19 -20.46 -1.76
CA VAL A 70 -6.48 -21.75 -1.72
C VAL A 70 -5.03 -21.78 -2.22
N ARG A 71 -4.55 -21.01 -3.21
CA ARG A 71 -3.11 -21.10 -3.60
C ARG A 71 -2.51 -19.86 -4.27
N GLN A 72 -2.57 -18.71 -3.63
CA GLN A 72 -2.19 -17.49 -4.33
C GLN A 72 -1.35 -16.53 -3.50
N ARG A 73 -0.13 -16.34 -4.01
CA ARG A 73 1.01 -15.63 -3.44
C ARG A 73 0.72 -14.22 -2.92
N LEU A 74 -0.41 -13.60 -3.30
CA LEU A 74 -0.81 -12.30 -2.74
C LEU A 74 -0.99 -12.33 -1.21
N ARG A 75 -1.51 -13.42 -0.63
CA ARG A 75 -1.61 -13.55 0.84
C ARG A 75 -0.23 -13.75 1.51
N ASP A 76 0.73 -14.27 0.75
CA ASP A 76 2.11 -14.48 1.20
C ASP A 76 2.91 -13.18 1.18
N LEU A 77 2.47 -12.18 0.37
CA LEU A 77 2.96 -10.82 0.50
C LEU A 77 2.50 -10.29 1.86
N ASN A 78 3.45 -10.05 2.76
CA ASN A 78 3.20 -9.50 4.09
C ASN A 78 2.91 -7.99 4.02
N GLU A 79 1.94 -7.62 3.19
CA GLU A 79 1.56 -6.27 2.85
C GLU A 79 0.17 -5.92 3.40
N TYR A 80 0.05 -4.69 3.87
CA TYR A 80 -1.20 -4.09 4.31
C TYR A 80 -1.66 -3.04 3.31
N LEU A 81 -2.92 -3.11 2.93
CA LEU A 81 -3.59 -2.09 2.14
C LEU A 81 -4.27 -1.12 3.08
N LEU A 82 -3.97 0.17 2.92
CA LEU A 82 -4.70 1.24 3.60
C LEU A 82 -6.05 1.42 2.92
N LEU A 83 -7.14 1.31 3.68
CA LEU A 83 -8.50 1.35 3.14
C LEU A 83 -9.09 2.77 3.13
N GLU A 84 -8.67 3.60 4.08
CA GLU A 84 -9.18 4.95 4.29
C GLU A 84 -7.99 5.87 4.59
N GLU A 85 -8.05 7.12 4.09
CA GLU A 85 -7.04 8.11 4.44
C GLU A 85 -7.14 8.44 5.94
N PRO A 86 -6.01 8.51 6.68
CA PRO A 86 -6.04 8.84 8.10
C PRO A 86 -6.51 10.29 8.27
N THR A 87 -7.58 10.49 9.03
CA THR A 87 -8.19 11.82 9.23
C THR A 87 -7.63 12.56 10.44
N GLU A 88 -6.92 11.88 11.32
CA GLU A 88 -6.40 12.44 12.56
C GLU A 88 -5.01 11.89 12.91
N VAL A 89 -4.19 12.73 13.54
CA VAL A 89 -2.94 12.33 14.18
C VAL A 89 -3.01 12.82 15.61
N THR A 90 -2.95 11.90 16.57
CA THR A 90 -2.99 12.25 17.99
C THR A 90 -1.58 12.21 18.55
N VAL A 91 -1.16 13.31 19.19
CA VAL A 91 0.05 13.33 20.01
C VAL A 91 -0.39 13.17 21.46
N TYR A 92 -0.08 12.04 22.08
CA TYR A 92 -0.37 11.85 23.49
C TYR A 92 0.71 12.59 24.31
N GLY A 93 0.30 13.66 24.99
CA GLY A 93 1.13 14.34 26.00
C GLY A 93 0.94 13.76 27.40
N ALA A 94 1.22 14.57 28.43
CA ALA A 94 1.26 14.26 29.88
C ALA A 94 0.00 13.61 30.53
N GLY A 95 -0.98 13.18 29.74
CA GLY A 95 -2.17 12.44 30.19
C GLY A 95 -2.08 10.91 30.06
N ARG A 96 -1.01 10.37 29.48
CA ARG A 96 -0.71 8.93 29.46
C ARG A 96 0.75 8.69 29.80
N VAL A 97 1.02 7.60 30.52
CA VAL A 97 2.38 7.13 30.84
C VAL A 97 2.52 5.76 30.21
N PHE A 98 3.47 5.63 29.30
CA PHE A 98 3.76 4.38 28.64
C PHE A 98 4.97 3.69 29.28
N SER A 99 5.03 2.36 29.13
CA SER A 99 6.14 1.58 29.71
C SER A 99 7.44 1.74 28.91
N HIS A 100 7.35 2.15 27.65
CA HIS A 100 8.47 2.31 26.74
C HIS A 100 8.47 3.73 26.12
N PRO A 101 9.62 4.42 26.04
CA PRO A 101 9.69 5.81 25.57
C PRO A 101 9.28 5.99 24.10
N THR A 102 9.37 4.95 23.28
CA THR A 102 8.94 5.00 21.87
C THR A 102 7.41 5.01 21.69
N GLU A 103 6.65 4.80 22.77
CA GLU A 103 5.18 4.88 22.76
C GLU A 103 4.69 6.33 22.99
N ASP A 104 5.56 7.23 23.47
CA ASP A 104 5.36 8.68 23.55
C ASP A 104 5.53 9.35 22.17
N GLY A 105 4.76 8.88 21.19
CA GLY A 105 4.88 9.27 19.79
C GLY A 105 3.63 9.93 19.20
N HIS A 106 3.62 10.00 17.87
CA HIS A 106 2.48 10.39 17.06
C HIS A 106 1.68 9.13 16.73
N HIS A 107 0.42 9.10 17.15
CA HIS A 107 -0.48 7.97 16.96
C HIS A 107 -1.40 8.26 15.79
N VAL A 108 -1.27 7.45 14.74
CA VAL A 108 -2.09 7.54 13.54
C VAL A 108 -3.02 6.32 13.50
N PRO A 109 -4.33 6.50 13.73
CA PRO A 109 -5.29 5.42 13.53
C PRO A 109 -5.39 5.10 12.04
N LEU A 110 -5.28 3.83 11.71
CA LEU A 110 -5.34 3.32 10.36
C LEU A 110 -6.43 2.26 10.27
N ARG A 111 -7.22 2.33 9.20
CA ARG A 111 -8.05 1.22 8.75
C ARG A 111 -7.33 0.49 7.64
N VAL A 112 -6.86 -0.71 7.93
CA VAL A 112 -6.03 -1.49 7.01
C VAL A 112 -6.61 -2.87 6.77
N ARG A 113 -6.14 -3.54 5.73
CA ARG A 113 -6.45 -4.94 5.46
C ARG A 113 -5.19 -5.62 4.98
N ARG A 114 -4.82 -6.74 5.59
CA ARG A 114 -3.76 -7.59 5.01
C ARG A 114 -4.29 -8.15 3.69
N ARG A 115 -3.45 -8.24 2.66
CA ARG A 115 -3.87 -8.81 1.36
C ARG A 115 -4.61 -10.12 1.52
N GLY A 116 -5.75 -10.24 0.84
CA GLY A 116 -6.65 -11.39 0.94
C GLY A 116 -7.24 -11.70 2.33
N GLY A 117 -7.10 -10.83 3.33
CA GLY A 117 -7.72 -10.93 4.67
C GLY A 117 -8.83 -9.90 4.88
N ASP A 118 -9.34 -9.82 6.11
CA ASP A 118 -10.43 -8.91 6.51
C ASP A 118 -9.94 -7.52 6.97
N PRO A 119 -10.75 -6.46 6.81
CA PRO A 119 -10.45 -5.14 7.36
C PRO A 119 -10.24 -5.16 8.87
N GLN A 120 -9.26 -4.40 9.35
CA GLN A 120 -8.95 -4.23 10.77
C GLN A 120 -8.49 -2.81 11.10
N SER A 121 -8.62 -2.45 12.37
CA SER A 121 -8.13 -1.18 12.90
C SER A 121 -6.78 -1.38 13.56
N MET A 122 -5.81 -0.55 13.19
CA MET A 122 -4.47 -0.53 13.78
C MET A 122 -4.07 0.90 14.12
N THR A 123 -3.15 1.09 15.06
CA THR A 123 -2.54 2.40 15.33
C THR A 123 -1.07 2.32 14.97
N LEU A 124 -0.64 3.15 14.02
CA LEU A 124 0.77 3.36 13.76
C LEU A 124 1.30 4.39 14.77
N VAL A 125 2.28 3.98 15.57
CA VAL A 125 2.98 4.86 16.50
C VAL A 125 4.30 5.26 15.87
N ILE A 126 4.47 6.57 15.65
CA ILE A 126 5.68 7.14 15.07
C ILE A 126 6.43 7.87 16.18
N PRO A 127 7.61 7.38 16.60
CA PRO A 127 8.44 8.06 17.58
C PRO A 127 8.79 9.49 17.12
N PRO A 128 8.86 10.48 18.03
CA PRO A 128 9.13 11.87 17.67
C PRO A 128 10.42 12.06 16.85
N GLU A 129 11.46 11.29 17.14
CA GLU A 129 12.76 11.31 16.47
C GLU A 129 12.68 10.84 15.01
N MET A 130 11.72 9.98 14.66
CA MET A 130 11.56 9.43 13.30
C MET A 130 10.74 10.36 12.40
N MET A 131 10.04 11.34 12.96
CA MET A 131 9.15 12.23 12.19
C MET A 131 9.89 13.05 11.12
N ALA A 132 11.12 13.50 11.41
CA ALA A 132 11.92 14.28 10.48
C ALA A 132 12.38 13.42 9.27
N GLU A 133 12.82 12.18 9.53
CA GLU A 133 13.26 11.24 8.50
C GLU A 133 12.10 10.73 7.65
N LEU A 134 10.96 10.44 8.29
CA LEU A 134 9.74 10.05 7.59
C LEU A 134 9.26 11.18 6.67
N GLY A 135 9.25 12.42 7.16
CA GLY A 135 8.92 13.59 6.37
C GLY A 135 9.82 13.73 5.14
N ALA A 136 11.14 13.57 5.30
CA ALA A 136 12.08 13.63 4.18
C ALA A 136 11.84 12.51 3.15
N THR A 137 11.62 11.28 3.61
CA THR A 137 11.41 10.10 2.74
C THR A 137 10.12 10.20 1.91
N LEU A 138 9.03 10.68 2.52
CA LEU A 138 7.77 10.90 1.82
C LEU A 138 7.86 11.99 0.75
N LEU A 139 8.67 13.02 0.97
CA LEU A 139 8.85 14.13 0.03
C LEU A 139 9.65 13.73 -1.21
N VAL A 140 10.60 12.80 -1.07
CA VAL A 140 11.40 12.28 -2.20
C VAL A 140 10.58 11.37 -3.11
N SER A 141 9.52 10.74 -2.57
CA SER A 141 8.75 9.71 -3.27
C SER A 141 7.44 10.22 -3.89
N ALA A 142 7.04 11.46 -3.59
CA ALA A 142 5.79 12.03 -4.08
C ALA A 142 5.98 12.78 -5.42
N PRO A 143 5.02 12.71 -6.36
CA PRO A 143 4.96 13.63 -7.49
C PRO A 143 5.05 15.09 -6.98
N PRO A 144 5.69 16.03 -7.71
CA PRO A 144 6.00 17.38 -7.21
C PRO A 144 4.80 18.14 -6.60
N GLU A 145 3.59 17.83 -7.06
CA GLU A 145 2.33 18.42 -6.61
C GLU A 145 1.84 17.81 -5.28
N ALA A 146 1.94 16.48 -5.12
CA ALA A 146 1.60 15.77 -3.89
C ALA A 146 2.64 16.02 -2.78
N ALA A 147 3.92 16.18 -3.13
CA ALA A 147 4.98 16.54 -2.19
C ALA A 147 4.71 17.90 -1.52
N ARG A 148 4.16 18.87 -2.26
CA ARG A 148 3.77 20.18 -1.71
C ARG A 148 2.59 20.10 -0.74
N ALA A 149 1.59 19.27 -1.03
CA ALA A 149 0.44 19.06 -0.14
C ALA A 149 0.87 18.35 1.16
N ALA A 150 1.66 17.27 1.04
CA ALA A 150 2.23 16.54 2.17
C ALA A 150 3.11 17.44 3.05
N TYR A 151 3.95 18.30 2.45
CA TYR A 151 4.75 19.28 3.18
C TYR A 151 3.89 20.28 3.96
N SER A 152 2.80 20.78 3.37
CA SER A 152 1.92 21.75 4.02
C SER A 152 1.12 21.14 5.20
N GLY A 153 0.74 19.86 5.10
CA GLY A 153 0.11 19.09 6.17
C GLY A 153 1.08 18.75 7.30
N LEU A 154 2.24 18.16 6.97
CA LEU A 154 3.27 17.82 7.95
C LEU A 154 3.83 19.04 8.67
N ARG A 155 3.96 20.19 8.00
CA ARG A 155 4.44 21.44 8.63
C ARG A 155 3.51 21.93 9.74
N ARG A 156 2.22 21.58 9.75
CA ARG A 156 1.32 21.87 10.89
C ARG A 156 1.67 21.06 12.13
N TYR A 157 2.25 19.87 11.96
CA TYR A 157 2.62 18.96 13.04
C TYR A 157 4.10 19.03 13.43
N LEU A 158 4.96 19.46 12.50
CA LEU A 158 6.41 19.62 12.71
C LEU A 158 6.83 21.02 13.17
N ALA A 159 5.92 22.01 13.12
CA ALA A 159 6.20 23.31 13.71
C ALA A 159 6.27 23.14 15.25
N PRO A 160 7.38 23.49 15.91
CA PRO A 160 7.41 23.51 17.37
C PRO A 160 6.29 24.43 17.86
N SER A 161 5.54 23.98 18.85
CA SER A 161 4.51 24.78 19.52
C SER A 161 5.17 26.01 20.15
N GLN A 162 5.32 27.08 19.38
CA GLN A 162 5.66 28.39 19.92
C GLN A 162 4.36 29.10 20.29
N ASP A 163 4.31 29.50 21.56
CA ASP A 163 3.33 30.34 22.22
C ASP A 163 1.94 29.77 22.56
N ARG A 164 1.84 29.22 23.78
CA ARG A 164 0.77 29.65 24.69
C ARG A 164 1.40 30.50 25.81
N PRO A 165 1.18 31.82 25.85
CA PRO A 165 1.60 32.62 26.99
C PRO A 165 0.81 32.18 28.23
N GLY A 166 1.54 32.00 29.33
CA GLY A 166 1.00 31.60 30.62
C GLY A 166 -0.06 32.56 31.15
N ARG A 167 -1.05 32.01 31.85
CA ARG A 167 -1.87 32.77 32.79
C ARG A 167 -1.39 32.42 34.20
N GLY A 168 -0.54 33.30 34.73
CA GLY A 168 -0.50 33.62 36.16
C GLY A 168 -1.39 34.83 36.41
#